data_AF-A0A9P9TN85-F1
#
_entry.id   AF-A0A9P9TN85-F1
#
_cell.length_a   1.000
_cell.length_b   1.000
_cell.length_c   1.000
_cell.angle_alpha   90.00
_cell.angle_beta   90.00
_cell.angle_gamma   90.00
#
_symmetry.space_group_name_H-M   'P 1'
#
loop_
_entity.id
_entity.type
_entity.pdbx_description
1 polymer ?
#
loop_
_entity_poly.entity_id
_entity_poly.type
_entity_poly.pdbx_seq_one_letter_code
_entity_poly.pdbx_strand_id
1 'polypeptide(L)'
;MISFEQLVSPIAPENAILAGKTTQLNPNGFPLSSDHLLRLIHFNVFRGLITNKAILSGRTFQVKVELDFVLPESKDLCDGLTIVRSRPGQALPKSLSPTYIQASVAHSSWINMFPFPEIRDNLIRSEKDFDHEDLCYDLFGEMFFTSAFGPISTEVGAADDEFEDDVTARRKGLIVWGEPWDVNSWEVTPGFIRKWAWVLENCPQLIDSTNRWRAKRDEKPLVYSVDETTV
;
A
#
# COMPACT_ATOMS: atom_id res chain seq x y z
N MET A 1 -27.73 48.40 2.35
CA MET A 1 -28.40 47.08 2.24
C MET A 1 -28.50 46.77 0.77
N ILE A 2 -27.73 45.78 0.31
CA ILE A 2 -27.68 45.35 -1.09
C ILE A 2 -28.77 44.28 -1.28
N SER A 3 -29.57 44.41 -2.33
CA SER A 3 -30.67 43.50 -2.67
C SER A 3 -30.13 42.13 -3.12
N PHE A 4 -30.84 41.06 -2.76
CA PHE A 4 -30.51 39.66 -3.08
C PHE A 4 -30.37 39.40 -4.59
N GLU A 5 -30.98 40.23 -5.44
CA GLU A 5 -30.85 40.13 -6.91
C GLU A 5 -29.50 40.62 -7.45
N GLN A 6 -28.74 41.42 -6.69
CA GLN A 6 -27.40 41.84 -7.11
C GLN A 6 -26.31 40.80 -6.82
N LEU A 7 -26.60 39.76 -6.03
CA LEU A 7 -25.65 38.69 -5.72
C LEU A 7 -25.64 37.54 -6.74
N VAL A 8 -26.56 37.53 -7.71
CA VAL A 8 -26.76 36.42 -8.67
C VAL A 8 -26.55 36.87 -10.13
N SER A 9 -25.95 38.05 -10.36
CA SER A 9 -25.60 38.48 -11.72
C SER A 9 -24.36 37.74 -12.23
N PRO A 10 -24.38 37.13 -13.44
CA PRO A 10 -23.24 36.39 -13.99
C PRO A 10 -22.01 37.24 -14.34
N ILE A 11 -22.07 38.56 -14.13
CA ILE A 11 -21.10 39.54 -14.67
C ILE A 11 -20.35 40.28 -13.54
N ALA A 12 -20.42 39.79 -12.29
CA ALA A 12 -19.59 40.33 -11.22
C ALA A 12 -18.09 40.03 -11.50
N PRO A 13 -17.19 41.03 -11.42
CA PRO A 13 -15.77 40.88 -11.78
C PRO A 13 -15.01 39.90 -10.86
N GLU A 14 -15.58 39.53 -9.71
CA GLU A 14 -15.06 38.53 -8.78
C GLU A 14 -15.22 37.08 -9.27
N ASN A 15 -16.08 36.82 -10.27
CA ASN A 15 -16.20 35.50 -10.91
C ASN A 15 -15.20 35.28 -12.06
N ALA A 16 -14.44 36.29 -12.47
CA ALA A 16 -13.48 36.19 -13.58
C ALA A 16 -12.19 35.43 -13.23
N ILE A 17 -11.91 35.22 -11.94
CA ILE A 17 -10.69 34.52 -11.48
C ILE A 17 -10.85 32.99 -11.52
N LEU A 18 -12.09 32.48 -11.65
CA LEU A 18 -12.38 31.04 -11.74
C LEU A 18 -12.45 30.49 -13.18
N ALA A 19 -12.22 31.33 -14.19
CA ALA A 19 -12.25 30.94 -15.61
C ALA A 19 -10.91 30.40 -16.15
N GLY A 20 -9.95 30.10 -15.28
CA GLY A 20 -8.66 29.49 -15.64
C GLY A 20 -8.56 28.05 -15.17
N LYS A 21 -8.92 27.10 -16.05
CA LYS A 21 -8.91 25.63 -15.85
C LYS A 21 -10.12 25.06 -15.10
N THR A 22 -11.31 25.18 -15.69
CA THR A 22 -12.25 24.06 -15.61
C THR A 22 -11.64 22.90 -16.39
N THR A 23 -10.92 22.02 -15.71
CA THR A 23 -10.51 20.74 -16.27
C THR A 23 -11.80 19.99 -16.55
N GLN A 24 -12.28 20.04 -17.80
CA GLN A 24 -13.36 19.16 -18.23
C GLN A 24 -12.82 17.74 -18.13
N LEU A 25 -13.13 17.05 -17.03
CA LEU A 25 -12.94 15.63 -16.92
C LEU A 25 -13.89 15.01 -17.95
N ASN A 26 -13.33 14.61 -19.09
CA ASN A 26 -14.05 13.85 -20.10
C ASN A 26 -14.56 12.56 -19.43
N PRO A 27 -15.88 12.36 -19.26
CA PRO A 27 -16.42 11.16 -18.60
C PRO A 27 -16.06 9.87 -19.35
N ASN A 28 -15.62 10.00 -20.61
CA ASN A 28 -15.24 8.92 -21.52
C ASN A 28 -13.76 8.99 -21.93
N GLY A 29 -12.91 9.68 -21.16
CA GLY A 29 -11.47 9.82 -21.44
C GLY A 29 -10.69 8.53 -21.19
N PHE A 30 -10.86 7.54 -22.07
CA PHE A 30 -9.99 6.38 -22.16
C PHE A 30 -8.93 6.63 -23.24
N PRO A 31 -7.64 6.35 -22.96
CA PRO A 31 -7.10 5.77 -21.73
C PRO A 31 -6.84 6.79 -20.60
N LEU A 32 -6.92 6.33 -19.35
CA LEU A 32 -6.49 7.09 -18.17
C LEU A 32 -5.01 7.49 -18.30
N SER A 33 -4.63 8.67 -17.77
CA SER A 33 -3.21 9.03 -17.68
C SER A 33 -2.46 8.05 -16.78
N SER A 34 -1.15 7.89 -17.01
CA SER A 34 -0.28 7.05 -16.18
C SER A 34 -0.36 7.42 -14.69
N ASP A 35 -0.51 8.70 -14.38
CA ASP A 35 -0.65 9.19 -13.00
C ASP A 35 -1.98 8.75 -12.37
N HIS A 36 -3.08 8.76 -13.13
CA HIS A 36 -4.38 8.27 -12.66
C HIS A 36 -4.35 6.75 -12.43
N LEU A 37 -3.69 6.01 -13.32
CA LEU A 37 -3.54 4.56 -13.16
C LEU A 37 -2.68 4.22 -11.94
N LEU A 38 -1.58 4.97 -11.73
CA LEU A 38 -0.72 4.80 -10.56
C LEU A 38 -1.49 5.02 -9.26
N ARG A 39 -2.27 6.10 -9.19
CA ARG A 39 -3.14 6.39 -8.04
C ARG A 39 -4.18 5.30 -7.79
N LEU A 40 -4.79 4.77 -8.85
CA LEU A 40 -5.75 3.68 -8.71
C LEU A 40 -5.09 2.40 -8.18
N ILE A 41 -3.87 2.09 -8.63
CA ILE A 41 -3.10 0.94 -8.10
C ILE A 41 -2.83 1.12 -6.61
N HIS A 42 -2.30 2.27 -6.19
CA HIS A 42 -2.06 2.56 -4.77
C HIS A 42 -3.35 2.50 -3.95
N PHE A 43 -4.45 3.04 -4.48
CA PHE A 43 -5.75 2.99 -3.83
C PHE A 43 -6.26 1.55 -3.66
N ASN A 44 -6.12 0.71 -4.69
CA ASN A 44 -6.52 -0.69 -4.63
C ASN A 44 -5.69 -1.47 -3.61
N VAL A 45 -4.37 -1.24 -3.57
CA VAL A 45 -3.46 -1.83 -2.57
C VAL A 45 -3.86 -1.38 -1.16
N PHE A 46 -4.03 -0.08 -0.95
CA PHE A 46 -4.49 0.48 0.33
C PHE A 46 -5.80 -0.17 0.79
N ARG A 47 -6.82 -0.18 -0.07
CA ARG A 47 -8.12 -0.80 0.22
C ARG A 47 -7.98 -2.29 0.55
N GLY A 48 -7.16 -3.01 -0.20
CA GLY A 48 -6.92 -4.44 0.03
C GLY A 48 -6.28 -4.71 1.39
N LEU A 49 -5.20 -3.98 1.71
CA LEU A 49 -4.47 -4.12 2.98
C LEU A 49 -5.35 -3.73 4.18
N ILE A 50 -6.08 -2.60 4.11
CA ILE A 50 -7.03 -2.22 5.17
C ILE A 50 -8.13 -3.27 5.37
N THR A 51 -8.63 -3.85 4.28
CA THR A 51 -9.65 -4.92 4.34
C THR A 51 -9.10 -6.15 5.07
N ASN A 52 -7.87 -6.58 4.77
CA ASN A 52 -7.21 -7.68 5.47
C ASN A 52 -7.03 -7.41 6.96
N LYS A 53 -6.58 -6.20 7.33
CA LYS A 53 -6.45 -5.78 8.73
C LYS A 53 -7.80 -5.87 9.44
N ALA A 54 -8.87 -5.38 8.82
CA ALA A 54 -10.21 -5.43 9.39
C ALA A 54 -10.73 -6.88 9.58
N ILE A 55 -10.50 -7.77 8.61
CA ILE A 55 -10.85 -9.19 8.73
C ILE A 55 -10.11 -9.83 9.90
N LEU A 56 -8.81 -9.58 10.02
CA LEU A 56 -8.00 -10.13 11.09
C LEU A 56 -8.48 -9.62 12.45
N SER A 57 -8.60 -8.30 12.62
CA SER A 57 -9.06 -7.67 13.87
C SER A 57 -10.44 -8.17 14.30
N GLY A 58 -11.39 -8.32 13.36
CA GLY A 58 -12.75 -8.76 13.67
C GLY A 58 -12.85 -10.22 14.13
N ARG A 59 -11.85 -11.07 13.83
CA ARG A 59 -11.90 -12.52 14.06
C ARG A 59 -10.83 -13.04 15.01
N THR A 60 -10.02 -12.16 15.59
CA THR A 60 -8.95 -12.51 16.53
C THR A 60 -9.18 -11.91 17.91
N PHE A 61 -8.40 -12.35 18.89
CA PHE A 61 -8.20 -11.59 20.13
C PHE A 61 -7.01 -10.67 19.95
N GLN A 62 -7.23 -9.36 20.15
CA GLN A 62 -6.18 -8.35 20.12
C GLN A 62 -5.98 -7.81 21.52
N VAL A 63 -4.76 -7.93 22.02
CA VAL A 63 -4.33 -7.28 23.25
C VAL A 63 -3.56 -6.04 22.84
N LYS A 64 -4.04 -4.86 23.25
CA LYS A 64 -3.29 -3.61 23.07
C LYS A 64 -2.24 -3.49 24.16
N VAL A 65 -1.04 -3.10 23.78
CA VAL A 65 0.04 -2.81 24.72
C VAL A 65 0.08 -1.30 24.88
N GLU A 66 -0.14 -0.81 26.10
CA GLU A 66 -0.13 0.62 26.41
C GLU A 66 1.31 1.14 26.37
N LEU A 67 1.70 1.62 25.20
CA LEU A 67 2.93 2.37 24.96
C LEU A 67 2.56 3.58 24.09
N ASP A 68 3.08 4.76 24.44
CA ASP A 68 2.79 6.03 23.76
C ASP A 68 3.46 6.16 22.37
N PHE A 69 4.06 5.08 21.87
CA PHE A 69 4.79 5.03 20.62
C PHE A 69 4.01 4.27 19.55
N VAL A 70 3.86 4.88 18.37
CA VAL A 70 3.08 4.35 17.24
C VAL A 70 3.93 4.49 15.98
N LEU A 71 4.13 3.39 15.24
CA LEU A 71 4.78 3.40 13.93
C LEU A 71 3.90 2.70 12.89
N PRO A 72 3.76 3.25 11.66
CA PRO A 72 3.99 4.66 11.34
C PRO A 72 3.16 5.60 12.23
N GLU A 73 3.49 6.88 12.29
CA GLU A 73 2.78 7.86 13.14
C GLU A 73 1.31 8.06 12.73
N SER A 74 0.95 7.57 11.54
CA SER A 74 -0.42 7.52 11.03
C SER A 74 -1.33 6.62 11.87
N LYS A 75 -2.13 7.24 12.74
CA LYS A 75 -3.14 6.57 13.59
C LYS A 75 -4.22 5.82 12.80
N ASP A 76 -4.45 6.21 11.55
CA ASP A 76 -5.44 5.56 10.69
C ASP A 76 -4.97 4.17 10.21
N LEU A 77 -3.66 3.96 10.13
CA LEU A 77 -3.04 2.66 9.81
C LEU A 77 -2.71 1.87 11.07
N CYS A 78 -2.09 2.54 12.05
CA CYS A 78 -1.58 1.94 13.27
C CYS A 78 -2.29 2.49 14.51
N ASP A 79 -2.95 1.62 15.25
CA ASP A 79 -3.67 1.96 16.48
C ASP A 79 -2.88 1.60 17.76
N GLY A 80 -1.56 1.46 17.61
CA GLY A 80 -0.59 1.14 18.66
C GLY A 80 0.01 -0.26 18.53
N LEU A 81 0.74 -0.67 19.57
CA LEU A 81 1.33 -2.00 19.65
C LEU A 81 0.27 -3.03 20.05
N THR A 82 0.32 -4.21 19.42
CA THR A 82 -0.64 -5.28 19.64
C THR A 82 0.01 -6.66 19.67
N ILE A 83 -0.66 -7.58 20.37
CA ILE A 83 -0.45 -9.02 20.25
C ILE A 83 -1.75 -9.64 19.71
N VAL A 84 -1.64 -10.43 18.64
CA VAL A 84 -2.79 -11.00 17.93
C VAL A 84 -2.83 -12.51 18.13
N ARG A 85 -3.95 -13.03 18.66
CA ARG A 85 -4.16 -14.46 18.89
C ARG A 85 -5.42 -14.96 18.23
N SER A 86 -5.38 -16.20 17.76
CA SER A 86 -6.54 -16.88 17.19
C SER A 86 -7.69 -16.96 18.20
N ARG A 87 -8.90 -16.69 17.75
CA ARG A 87 -10.12 -16.89 18.54
C ARG A 87 -10.72 -18.26 18.22
N PRO A 88 -11.01 -19.11 19.21
CA PRO A 88 -11.65 -20.40 18.97
C PRO A 88 -12.98 -20.25 18.20
N GLY A 89 -13.20 -21.09 17.19
CA GLY A 89 -14.43 -21.11 16.40
C GLY A 89 -14.57 -20.00 15.35
N GLN A 90 -13.58 -19.11 15.18
CA GLN A 90 -13.57 -18.12 14.11
C GLN A 90 -12.70 -18.61 12.94
N ALA A 91 -13.33 -18.82 11.78
CA ALA A 91 -12.60 -19.17 10.56
C ALA A 91 -11.88 -17.95 9.99
N LEU A 92 -10.61 -18.11 9.65
CA LEU A 92 -9.80 -17.11 8.95
C LEU A 92 -9.22 -17.71 7.67
N PRO A 93 -9.03 -16.91 6.60
CA PRO A 93 -8.15 -17.29 5.51
C PRO A 93 -6.78 -17.72 6.04
N LYS A 94 -6.19 -18.77 5.46
CA LYS A 94 -4.88 -19.30 5.91
C LYS A 94 -3.80 -18.21 5.91
N SER A 95 -3.80 -17.39 4.85
CA SER A 95 -2.96 -16.20 4.65
C SER A 95 -3.01 -15.17 5.79
N LEU A 96 -4.15 -15.05 6.46
CA LEU A 96 -4.35 -14.10 7.55
C LEU A 96 -4.23 -14.73 8.93
N SER A 97 -4.16 -16.07 9.03
CA SER A 97 -4.10 -16.75 10.33
C SER A 97 -2.92 -16.22 11.16
N PRO A 98 -3.12 -15.86 12.45
CA PRO A 98 -2.04 -15.32 13.27
C PRO A 98 -0.84 -16.26 13.34
N THR A 99 0.35 -15.70 13.15
CA THR A 99 1.61 -16.45 13.31
C THR A 99 2.00 -16.58 14.77
N TYR A 100 2.97 -17.45 15.04
CA TYR A 100 3.57 -17.56 16.39
C TYR A 100 4.20 -16.23 16.84
N ILE A 101 4.85 -15.51 15.93
CA ILE A 101 5.49 -14.22 16.24
C ILE A 101 4.44 -13.16 16.58
N GLN A 102 3.39 -13.03 15.77
CA GLN A 102 2.28 -12.10 16.06
C GLN A 102 1.58 -12.40 17.41
N ALA A 103 1.57 -13.66 17.84
CA ALA A 103 0.95 -14.11 19.08
C ALA A 103 1.84 -13.95 20.34
N SER A 104 3.14 -13.71 20.13
CA SER A 104 4.17 -13.73 21.17
C SER A 104 4.93 -12.40 21.31
N VAL A 105 5.00 -11.60 20.25
CA VAL A 105 5.75 -10.35 20.19
C VAL A 105 4.77 -9.19 19.98
N ALA A 106 4.85 -8.18 20.83
CA ALA A 106 4.11 -6.94 20.65
C ALA A 106 4.68 -6.17 19.46
N HIS A 107 3.84 -5.83 18.50
CA HIS A 107 4.23 -5.20 17.24
C HIS A 107 3.22 -4.15 16.79
N SER A 108 3.64 -3.24 15.93
CA SER A 108 2.78 -2.18 15.40
C SER A 108 1.65 -2.77 14.58
N SER A 109 0.42 -2.38 14.92
CA SER A 109 -0.76 -3.07 14.43
C SER A 109 -0.98 -2.97 12.92
N TRP A 110 -0.37 -1.99 12.23
CA TRP A 110 -0.46 -1.85 10.77
C TRP A 110 0.13 -3.06 10.03
N ILE A 111 1.15 -3.74 10.58
CA ILE A 111 1.77 -4.95 9.98
C ILE A 111 0.72 -6.06 9.74
N ASN A 112 -0.37 -6.07 10.52
CA ASN A 112 -1.44 -7.04 10.39
C ASN A 112 -2.24 -6.95 9.07
N MET A 113 -1.97 -5.96 8.23
CA MET A 113 -2.64 -5.76 6.94
C MET A 113 -2.12 -6.70 5.83
N PHE A 114 -0.91 -7.24 5.95
CA PHE A 114 -0.31 -8.09 4.93
C PHE A 114 -0.90 -9.52 4.95
N PRO A 115 -1.35 -10.07 3.81
CA PRO A 115 -1.90 -11.42 3.71
C PRO A 115 -0.82 -12.50 3.54
N PHE A 116 0.39 -12.27 4.06
CA PHE A 116 1.50 -13.21 3.96
C PHE A 116 2.10 -13.39 5.35
N PRO A 117 2.01 -14.60 5.93
CA PRO A 117 2.60 -14.91 7.23
C PRO A 117 4.08 -14.51 7.34
N GLU A 118 4.86 -14.84 6.31
CA GLU A 118 6.31 -14.62 6.29
C GLU A 118 6.67 -13.14 6.23
N ILE A 119 5.97 -12.35 5.41
CA ILE A 119 6.17 -10.89 5.36
C ILE A 119 5.85 -10.24 6.70
N ARG A 120 4.74 -10.64 7.35
CA ARG A 120 4.39 -10.11 8.67
C ARG A 120 5.48 -10.43 9.69
N ASP A 121 5.95 -11.67 9.71
CA ASP A 121 7.00 -12.10 10.62
C ASP A 121 8.32 -11.36 10.38
N ASN A 122 8.71 -11.14 9.11
CA ASN A 122 9.91 -10.38 8.75
C ASN A 122 9.81 -8.92 9.23
N LEU A 123 8.67 -8.26 8.96
CA LEU A 123 8.42 -6.88 9.40
C LEU A 123 8.44 -6.76 10.92
N ILE A 124 7.91 -7.75 11.66
CA ILE A 124 7.93 -7.73 13.13
C ILE A 124 9.36 -7.93 13.66
N ARG A 125 10.15 -8.84 13.05
CA ARG A 125 11.53 -9.08 13.48
C ARG A 125 12.43 -7.86 13.28
N SER A 126 12.25 -7.15 12.16
CA SER A 126 13.05 -5.99 11.78
C SER A 126 12.39 -4.67 12.14
N GLU A 127 11.34 -4.65 12.96
CA GLU A 127 10.50 -3.47 13.25
C GLU A 127 11.27 -2.22 13.71
N LYS A 128 12.48 -2.37 14.24
CA LYS A 128 13.32 -1.24 14.68
C LYS A 128 14.34 -0.79 13.64
N ASP A 129 14.50 -1.57 12.58
CA ASP A 129 15.64 -1.51 11.66
C ASP A 129 15.22 -1.06 10.24
N PHE A 130 13.98 -0.60 10.06
CA PHE A 130 13.53 0.01 8.81
C PHE A 130 12.68 1.26 9.01
N ASP A 131 12.63 2.09 7.97
CA ASP A 131 11.77 3.27 7.92
C ASP A 131 10.34 2.86 7.53
N HIS A 132 9.45 2.90 8.52
CA HIS A 132 8.03 2.57 8.35
C HIS A 132 7.30 3.51 7.39
N GLU A 133 7.65 4.80 7.43
CA GLU A 133 7.02 5.83 6.61
C GLU A 133 7.43 5.64 5.14
N ASP A 134 8.70 5.32 4.91
CA ASP A 134 9.25 5.05 3.57
C ASP A 134 8.62 3.80 2.94
N LEU A 135 8.45 2.71 3.68
CA LEU A 135 7.75 1.53 3.18
C LEU A 135 6.27 1.83 2.89
N CYS A 136 5.60 2.59 3.75
CA CYS A 136 4.20 2.96 3.51
C CYS A 136 4.05 3.89 2.30
N TYR A 137 5.00 4.82 2.09
CA TYR A 137 5.02 5.67 0.91
C TYR A 137 5.19 4.85 -0.37
N ASP A 138 6.06 3.86 -0.37
CA ASP A 138 6.26 2.96 -1.51
C ASP A 138 5.02 2.09 -1.81
N LEU A 139 4.22 1.74 -0.80
CA LEU A 139 2.99 0.97 -0.94
C LEU A 139 1.77 1.80 -1.37
N PHE A 140 1.63 3.02 -0.84
CA PHE A 140 0.41 3.83 -0.96
C PHE A 140 0.63 5.15 -1.72
N GLY A 141 1.87 5.50 -2.04
CA GLY A 141 2.26 6.77 -2.63
C GLY A 141 1.76 7.97 -1.83
N GLU A 142 1.31 8.99 -2.57
CA GLU A 142 0.81 10.25 -1.99
C GLU A 142 -0.34 10.05 -0.98
N MET A 143 -1.12 8.95 -1.08
CA MET A 143 -2.23 8.68 -0.16
C MET A 143 -1.78 8.51 1.30
N PHE A 144 -0.51 8.17 1.52
CA PHE A 144 0.04 8.00 2.86
C PHE A 144 0.24 9.35 3.59
N PHE A 145 0.64 10.38 2.86
CA PHE A 145 0.91 11.72 3.41
C PHE A 145 -0.25 12.70 3.24
N THR A 146 -1.20 12.42 2.35
CA THR A 146 -2.32 13.33 2.13
C THR A 146 -3.43 13.11 3.16
N SER A 147 -3.50 14.03 4.13
CA SER A 147 -4.79 14.62 4.51
C SER A 147 -5.38 15.42 3.34
N ALA A 148 -5.65 14.75 2.21
CA ALA A 148 -6.26 15.27 0.98
C ALA A 148 -5.70 16.57 0.31
N PHE A 149 -4.73 17.31 0.85
CA PHE A 149 -4.39 18.68 0.35
C PHE A 149 -2.90 19.13 0.43
N GLY A 150 -1.92 18.23 0.54
CA GLY A 150 -0.49 18.60 0.50
C GLY A 150 0.08 18.71 -0.93
N PRO A 151 1.06 19.60 -1.19
CA PRO A 151 1.70 19.72 -2.50
C PRO A 151 2.50 18.47 -2.85
N ILE A 152 2.43 18.10 -4.13
CA ILE A 152 3.04 16.93 -4.75
C ILE A 152 4.57 17.05 -4.72
N SER A 153 5.25 16.21 -3.96
CA SER A 153 6.71 16.06 -4.05
C SER A 153 7.04 15.35 -5.37
N THR A 154 7.48 16.13 -6.35
CA THR A 154 7.88 15.65 -7.68
C THR A 154 9.31 15.14 -7.61
N GLU A 155 9.54 14.05 -6.88
CA GLU A 155 10.85 13.40 -6.85
C GLU A 155 10.73 12.01 -7.46
N VAL A 156 10.53 12.01 -8.78
CA VAL A 156 10.80 10.83 -9.60
C VAL A 156 12.31 10.69 -9.63
N GLY A 157 12.87 9.89 -8.72
CA GLY A 157 14.27 9.50 -8.76
C GLY A 157 14.61 9.00 -10.17
N ALA A 158 15.73 9.49 -10.72
CA ALA A 158 16.23 9.10 -12.03
C ALA A 158 16.19 7.57 -12.15
N ALA A 159 15.53 7.07 -13.19
CA ALA A 159 15.45 5.65 -13.45
C ALA A 159 16.86 5.13 -13.76
N ASP A 160 17.28 4.06 -13.09
CA ASP A 160 18.39 3.26 -13.59
C ASP A 160 17.95 2.69 -14.96
N ASP A 161 18.72 2.96 -16.00
CA ASP A 161 18.44 2.71 -17.43
C ASP A 161 18.16 1.24 -17.80
N GLU A 162 18.19 0.31 -16.85
CA GLU A 162 18.23 -1.13 -17.14
C GLU A 162 16.85 -1.78 -17.38
N PHE A 163 15.73 -1.08 -17.12
CA PHE A 163 14.36 -1.62 -17.29
C PHE A 163 13.34 -0.59 -17.83
N GLU A 164 13.71 0.26 -18.79
CA GLU A 164 12.76 1.22 -19.41
C GLU A 164 11.52 0.57 -20.05
N ASP A 165 11.58 -0.71 -20.42
CA ASP A 165 10.49 -1.44 -21.08
C ASP A 165 9.48 -2.09 -20.11
N ASP A 166 9.74 -2.07 -18.80
CA ASP A 166 8.79 -2.60 -17.81
C ASP A 166 7.89 -1.48 -17.28
N VAL A 167 6.61 -1.51 -17.69
CA VAL A 167 5.56 -0.56 -17.30
C VAL A 167 5.40 -0.45 -15.76
N THR A 168 5.91 -1.43 -15.00
CA THR A 168 5.92 -1.46 -13.54
C THR A 168 7.30 -1.15 -12.92
N ALA A 169 8.39 -1.09 -13.68
CA ALA A 169 9.75 -0.97 -13.13
C ALA A 169 10.03 0.33 -12.35
N ARG A 170 9.31 1.41 -12.67
CA ARG A 170 9.38 2.67 -11.91
C ARG A 170 8.62 2.61 -10.58
N ARG A 171 7.74 1.62 -10.39
CA ARG A 171 6.96 1.45 -9.16
C ARG A 171 7.77 0.68 -8.14
N LYS A 172 7.69 1.09 -6.87
CA LYS A 172 8.32 0.43 -5.73
C LYS A 172 7.27 -0.18 -4.80
N GLY A 173 6.19 -0.76 -5.33
CA GLY A 173 5.01 -1.14 -4.56
C GLY A 173 4.50 -2.55 -4.85
N LEU A 174 3.24 -2.78 -4.47
CA LEU A 174 2.50 -3.99 -4.79
C LEU A 174 1.39 -3.69 -5.80
N ILE A 175 0.83 -4.73 -6.39
CA ILE A 175 -0.39 -4.69 -7.19
C ILE A 175 -1.32 -5.77 -6.68
N VAL A 176 -2.62 -5.47 -6.58
CA VAL A 176 -3.66 -6.43 -6.22
C VAL A 176 -4.65 -6.57 -7.38
N TRP A 177 -4.82 -7.81 -7.84
CA TRP A 177 -5.60 -8.20 -9.02
C TRP A 177 -6.95 -8.84 -8.68
N GLY A 178 -7.21 -9.12 -7.40
CA GLY A 178 -8.39 -9.87 -6.95
C GLY A 178 -8.63 -9.72 -5.45
N GLU A 179 -9.14 -10.79 -4.82
CA GLU A 179 -9.45 -10.76 -3.39
C GLU A 179 -8.19 -10.53 -2.55
N PRO A 180 -8.20 -9.57 -1.60
CA PRO A 180 -6.99 -9.13 -0.93
C PRO A 180 -6.43 -10.15 0.07
N TRP A 181 -7.25 -11.07 0.57
CA TRP A 181 -6.79 -12.16 1.45
C TRP A 181 -6.26 -13.37 0.66
N ASP A 182 -6.40 -13.41 -0.67
CA ASP A 182 -5.78 -14.45 -1.49
C ASP A 182 -4.39 -14.02 -1.92
N VAL A 183 -3.36 -14.75 -1.46
CA VAL A 183 -1.95 -14.58 -1.80
C VAL A 183 -1.74 -14.53 -3.32
N ASN A 184 -2.53 -15.30 -4.08
CA ASN A 184 -2.41 -15.40 -5.54
C ASN A 184 -2.96 -14.17 -6.28
N SER A 185 -3.63 -13.25 -5.59
CA SER A 185 -4.12 -11.99 -6.13
C SER A 185 -3.05 -10.90 -6.14
N TRP A 186 -1.88 -11.13 -5.53
CA TRP A 186 -0.87 -10.10 -5.36
C TRP A 186 0.31 -10.26 -6.32
N GLU A 187 0.88 -9.14 -6.70
CA GLU A 187 2.08 -9.03 -7.52
C GLU A 187 3.01 -7.99 -6.89
N VAL A 188 4.30 -8.29 -6.80
CA VAL A 188 5.33 -7.36 -6.34
C VAL A 188 6.05 -6.74 -7.54
N THR A 189 6.33 -5.44 -7.49
CA THR A 189 7.03 -4.77 -8.59
C THR A 189 8.55 -4.93 -8.48
N PRO A 190 9.31 -4.86 -9.59
CA PRO A 190 10.77 -4.96 -9.55
C PRO A 190 11.42 -3.92 -8.62
N GLY A 191 10.89 -2.69 -8.60
CA GLY A 191 11.39 -1.63 -7.72
C GLY A 191 11.16 -1.93 -6.24
N PHE A 192 10.07 -2.63 -5.89
CA PHE A 192 9.86 -3.06 -4.51
C PHE A 192 10.90 -4.11 -4.12
N ILE A 193 11.16 -5.10 -4.98
CA ILE A 193 12.20 -6.12 -4.71
C ILE A 193 13.57 -5.45 -4.51
N ARG A 194 13.96 -4.51 -5.38
CA ARG A 194 15.28 -3.84 -5.27
C ARG A 194 15.49 -3.14 -3.92
N LYS A 195 14.44 -2.59 -3.32
CA LYS A 195 14.52 -1.80 -2.09
C LYS A 195 14.18 -2.61 -0.83
N TRP A 196 13.21 -3.51 -0.93
CA TRP A 196 12.59 -4.21 0.19
C TRP A 196 12.73 -5.74 0.06
N ALA A 197 13.78 -6.24 -0.61
CA ALA A 197 14.02 -7.67 -0.80
C ALA A 197 13.91 -8.49 0.49
N TRP A 198 14.42 -7.96 1.61
CA TRP A 198 14.40 -8.60 2.93
C TRP A 198 12.98 -8.84 3.45
N VAL A 199 12.01 -7.99 3.08
CA VAL A 199 10.60 -8.15 3.46
C VAL A 199 10.04 -9.44 2.87
N LEU A 200 10.52 -9.85 1.69
CA LEU A 200 10.07 -11.01 0.92
C LEU A 200 10.78 -12.31 1.29
N GLU A 201 11.74 -12.27 2.21
CA GLU A 201 12.51 -13.46 2.60
C GLU A 201 11.59 -14.60 3.03
N ASN A 202 11.90 -15.81 2.54
CA ASN A 202 11.12 -17.02 2.77
C ASN A 202 9.65 -16.96 2.29
N CYS A 203 9.29 -16.01 1.42
CA CYS A 203 7.93 -15.88 0.86
C CYS A 203 7.87 -16.22 -0.66
N PRO A 204 8.19 -17.47 -1.08
CA PRO A 204 8.22 -17.83 -2.50
C PRO A 204 6.86 -17.68 -3.18
N GLN A 205 5.77 -17.86 -2.42
CA GLN A 205 4.40 -17.74 -2.90
C GLN A 205 4.07 -16.39 -3.54
N LEU A 206 4.65 -15.28 -3.06
CA LEU A 206 4.42 -13.96 -3.65
C LEU A 206 5.22 -13.80 -4.95
N ILE A 207 6.43 -14.36 -5.03
CA ILE A 207 7.21 -14.39 -6.28
C ILE A 207 6.54 -15.28 -7.33
N ASP A 208 6.04 -16.44 -6.94
CA ASP A 208 5.27 -17.32 -7.83
C ASP A 208 4.01 -16.62 -8.34
N SER A 209 3.27 -15.93 -7.46
CA SER A 209 2.11 -15.14 -7.85
C SER A 209 2.47 -14.02 -8.83
N THR A 210 3.54 -13.29 -8.53
CA THR A 210 4.07 -12.23 -9.38
C THR A 210 4.41 -12.75 -10.77
N ASN A 211 5.14 -13.85 -10.87
CA ASN A 211 5.53 -14.44 -12.14
C ASN A 211 4.34 -14.97 -12.94
N ARG A 212 3.27 -15.44 -12.29
CA ARG A 212 2.02 -15.80 -12.98
C ARG A 212 1.32 -14.59 -13.59
N TRP A 213 1.26 -13.45 -12.90
CA TRP A 213 0.64 -12.24 -13.43
C TRP A 213 1.47 -11.61 -14.55
N ARG A 214 2.80 -11.59 -14.39
CA ARG A 214 3.75 -11.15 -15.43
C ARG A 214 3.66 -12.01 -16.69
N ALA A 215 3.60 -13.33 -16.56
CA ALA A 215 3.45 -14.25 -17.69
C ALA A 215 2.16 -14.03 -18.50
N LYS A 216 1.05 -13.60 -17.86
CA LYS A 216 -0.19 -13.24 -18.58
C LYS A 216 -0.05 -12.00 -19.46
N ARG A 217 1.00 -11.20 -19.25
CA ARG A 217 1.32 -9.98 -20.00
C ARG A 217 2.60 -10.13 -20.82
N ASP A 218 3.07 -11.37 -21.02
CA ASP A 218 4.32 -11.69 -21.72
C ASP A 218 5.57 -10.99 -21.13
N GLU A 219 5.53 -10.63 -19.85
CA GLU A 219 6.65 -10.02 -19.13
C GLU A 219 7.63 -11.09 -18.62
N LYS A 220 8.93 -10.74 -18.60
CA LYS A 220 9.98 -11.61 -18.06
C LYS A 220 9.73 -11.91 -16.57
N PRO A 221 9.96 -13.15 -16.10
CA PRO A 221 9.81 -13.48 -14.68
C PRO A 221 10.85 -12.72 -13.84
N LEU A 222 10.45 -12.36 -12.63
CA LEU A 222 11.36 -11.86 -11.61
C LEU A 222 12.06 -13.05 -10.95
N VAL A 223 13.38 -12.95 -10.87
CA VAL A 223 14.23 -13.90 -10.16
C VAL A 223 14.54 -13.29 -8.80
N TYR A 224 14.20 -13.99 -7.74
CA TYR A 224 14.53 -13.64 -6.36
C TYR A 224 15.63 -14.60 -5.90
N SER A 225 16.87 -14.13 -5.88
CA SER A 225 17.98 -14.81 -5.22
C SER A 225 18.20 -14.15 -3.87
N VAL A 226 17.95 -14.88 -2.78
CA VAL A 226 18.50 -14.51 -1.48
C VAL A 226 19.97 -14.90 -1.53
N ASP A 227 20.87 -13.93 -1.45
CA ASP A 227 22.28 -14.25 -1.25
C ASP A 227 22.40 -14.93 0.12
N GLU A 228 22.77 -16.21 0.14
CA GLU A 228 23.13 -16.96 1.36
C GLU A 228 24.43 -16.39 1.95
N THR A 229 24.37 -15.20 2.53
CA THR A 229 25.46 -14.60 3.32
C THR A 229 24.79 -13.71 4.36
N THR A 230 24.59 -14.16 5.60
CA THR A 230 25.65 -14.28 6.60
C THR A 230 25.09 -15.08 7.79
N VAL A 231 25.78 -16.16 8.17
CA VAL A 231 25.58 -16.90 9.43
C VAL A 231 26.31 -16.18 10.56
#